data_AF-A0A8T5KA05-F1
#
_entry.id   AF-A0A8T5KA05-F1
#
_cell.length_a   1.000
_cell.length_b   1.000
_cell.length_c   1.000
_cell.angle_alpha   90.00
_cell.angle_beta   90.00
_cell.angle_gamma   90.00
#
_symmetry.space_group_name_H-M   'P 1'
#
loop_
_entity.id
_entity.type
_entity.pdbx_description
1 polymer ?
#
loop_
_entity_poly.entity_id
_entity_poly.type
_entity_poly.pdbx_seq_one_letter_code
_entity_poly.pdbx_strand_id
1 'polypeptide(L)' 'MILPEGRSFELSQELMKGSIDIHVHAGPHIFSSPRRVDPFQAARLARDSGMQSIVYMDVFEMSNGTAV' A
#
# COMPACT_ATOMS: atom_id res chain seq x y z
N MET A 1 -10.14 12.57 -14.10
CA MET A 1 -10.96 12.45 -12.87
C MET A 1 -11.12 13.85 -12.31
N ILE A 2 -12.34 14.33 -12.07
CA ILE A 2 -12.55 15.65 -11.44
C ILE A 2 -12.59 15.41 -9.94
N LEU A 3 -11.53 15.77 -9.24
CA LEU A 3 -11.49 15.74 -7.77
C LEU A 3 -12.10 17.05 -7.23
N PRO A 4 -12.63 17.06 -5.99
CA PRO A 4 -13.06 18.29 -5.33
C PRO A 4 -11.94 19.34 -5.24
N GLU A 5 -12.31 20.60 -5.09
CA GLU A 5 -11.35 21.70 -4.90
C GLU A 5 -10.37 21.39 -3.76
N GLY A 6 -9.08 21.66 -3.97
CA GLY A 6 -8.01 21.37 -3.02
C GLY A 6 -7.53 19.91 -3.00
N ARG A 7 -8.02 19.03 -3.89
CA ARG A 7 -7.53 17.65 -4.05
C ARG A 7 -6.80 17.50 -5.38
N SER A 8 -5.67 16.79 -5.39
CA SER A 8 -4.91 16.48 -6.60
C SER A 8 -4.44 15.03 -6.55
N PHE A 9 -4.64 14.33 -7.67
CA PHE A 9 -4.14 12.97 -7.85
C PHE A 9 -2.63 12.97 -8.11
N GLU A 10 -2.15 13.96 -8.85
CA GLU A 10 -0.75 14.21 -9.17
C GLU A 10 0.06 14.43 -7.89
N LEU A 11 -0.46 15.25 -6.97
CA LEU A 11 0.17 15.48 -5.67
C LEU A 11 0.32 14.17 -4.87
N SER A 12 -0.70 13.30 -4.87
CA SER A 12 -0.59 11.99 -4.21
C SER A 12 0.55 11.16 -4.80
N GLN A 13 0.70 11.12 -6.14
CA GLN A 13 1.78 10.39 -6.79
C GLN A 13 3.16 10.96 -6.44
N GLU A 14 3.30 12.29 -6.38
CA GLU A 14 4.57 12.92 -5.96
C GLU A 14 4.92 12.59 -4.51
N LEU A 15 3.93 12.58 -3.61
CA LEU A 15 4.13 12.26 -2.20
C LEU A 15 4.52 10.79 -1.96
N MET A 16 4.21 9.88 -2.88
CA MET A 16 4.62 8.47 -2.76
C MET A 16 6.13 8.27 -2.98
N LYS A 17 6.79 9.14 -3.75
CA LYS A 17 8.21 8.98 -4.11
C LYS A 17 9.10 9.05 -2.86
N GLY A 18 9.89 8.00 -2.64
CA GLY A 18 10.76 7.86 -1.47
C GLY A 18 10.04 7.60 -0.15
N SER A 19 8.72 7.46 -0.15
CA SER A 19 7.93 7.18 1.06
C SER A 19 8.07 5.74 1.53
N ILE A 20 7.76 5.52 2.81
CA ILE A 20 7.62 4.19 3.42
C ILE A 20 6.21 4.09 4.01
N ASP A 21 5.41 3.13 3.55
CA ASP A 21 4.12 2.82 4.17
C ASP A 21 4.28 1.64 5.13
N ILE A 22 4.09 1.90 6.41
CA ILE A 22 4.29 0.92 7.48
C ILE A 22 3.03 0.11 7.81
N HIS A 23 1.91 0.35 7.13
CA HIS A 23 0.63 -0.25 7.45
C HIS A 23 -0.11 -0.75 6.20
N VAL A 24 0.53 -1.67 5.47
CA VAL A 24 -0.09 -2.28 4.28
C VAL A 24 -0.64 -3.64 4.62
N HIS A 25 -1.94 -3.82 4.45
CA HIS A 25 -2.53 -5.15 4.50
C HIS A 25 -2.56 -5.73 3.08
N ALA A 26 -1.84 -6.82 2.81
CA ALA A 26 -1.90 -7.51 1.50
C ALA A 26 -2.09 -9.04 1.60
N GLY A 27 -2.13 -9.59 2.82
CA GLY A 27 -2.46 -10.98 3.16
C GLY A 27 -2.01 -11.31 4.59
N PRO A 28 -2.37 -12.48 5.17
CA PRO A 28 -3.64 -13.21 5.01
C PRO A 28 -4.86 -12.33 5.38
N HIS A 29 -6.05 -12.69 4.89
CA HIS A 29 -7.25 -11.85 5.02
C HIS A 29 -8.51 -12.65 5.38
N ILE A 30 -9.46 -11.97 6.02
CA ILE A 30 -10.80 -12.52 6.28
C ILE A 30 -11.59 -12.66 4.97
N PHE A 31 -12.35 -13.75 4.80
CA PHE A 31 -13.18 -13.99 3.60
C PHE A 31 -14.21 -12.88 3.33
N SER A 32 -14.65 -12.17 4.37
CA SER A 32 -15.57 -11.04 4.26
C SER A 32 -14.92 -9.75 3.71
N SER A 33 -13.60 -9.72 3.55
CA SER A 33 -12.84 -8.58 3.01
C SER A 33 -11.78 -9.07 2.01
N PRO A 34 -12.20 -9.52 0.81
CA PRO A 34 -11.28 -9.99 -0.22
C PRO A 34 -10.37 -8.85 -0.70
N ARG A 35 -9.08 -9.13 -0.87
CA ARG A 35 -8.12 -8.13 -1.35
C ARG A 35 -8.10 -8.10 -2.86
N ARG A 36 -7.91 -6.89 -3.41
CA ARG A 36 -7.81 -6.66 -4.86
C ARG A 36 -6.48 -7.10 -5.45
N VAL A 37 -5.44 -7.15 -4.62
CA VAL A 37 -4.07 -7.50 -5.02
C VAL A 37 -3.44 -8.44 -4.01
N ASP A 38 -2.58 -9.33 -4.49
CA ASP A 38 -1.74 -10.17 -3.64
C ASP A 38 -0.52 -9.37 -3.10
N PRO A 39 0.23 -9.91 -2.11
CA PRO A 39 1.40 -9.22 -1.57
C PRO A 39 2.41 -8.83 -2.66
N PHE A 40 2.77 -9.73 -3.57
CA PHE A 40 3.75 -9.44 -4.62
C PHE A 40 3.27 -8.34 -5.57
N GLN A 41 1.98 -8.28 -5.87
CA GLN A 41 1.37 -7.19 -6.62
C GLN A 41 1.46 -5.87 -5.86
N ALA A 42 1.18 -5.86 -4.55
CA ALA A 42 1.33 -4.67 -3.71
C ALA A 42 2.78 -4.16 -3.69
N ALA A 43 3.76 -5.05 -3.56
CA ALA A 43 5.18 -4.69 -3.59
C ALA A 43 5.59 -4.07 -4.94
N ARG A 44 5.14 -4.66 -6.05
CA ARG A 44 5.38 -4.11 -7.38
C ARG A 44 4.75 -2.73 -7.57
N LEU A 45 3.50 -2.54 -7.13
CA LEU A 45 2.84 -1.24 -7.19
C LEU A 45 3.56 -0.18 -6.34
N ALA A 46 4.07 -0.54 -5.17
CA ALA A 46 4.86 0.36 -4.33
C ALA A 46 6.16 0.78 -5.02
N ARG A 47 6.93 -0.17 -5.55
CA ARG A 47 8.14 0.12 -6.34
C ARG A 47 7.83 0.99 -7.55
N ASP A 48 6.80 0.64 -8.32
CA ASP A 48 6.44 1.34 -9.57
C ASP A 48 5.89 2.75 -9.30
N SER A 49 5.41 3.04 -8.09
CA SER A 49 5.05 4.39 -7.62
C SER A 49 6.22 5.17 -7.01
N GLY A 50 7.42 4.59 -7.01
CA GLY A 50 8.65 5.23 -6.53
C GLY A 50 8.82 5.21 -5.02
N MET A 51 8.05 4.41 -4.28
CA MET A 51 8.22 4.24 -2.84
C MET A 51 9.56 3.58 -2.53
N GLN A 52 10.07 3.84 -1.32
CA GLN A 52 11.28 3.18 -0.82
C GLN A 52 10.97 1.76 -0.32
N SER A 53 9.85 1.58 0.39
CA SER A 53 9.40 0.26 0.86
C SER A 53 7.95 0.29 1.35
N ILE A 54 7.39 -0.91 1.55
CA ILE A 54 6.16 -1.14 2.29
C ILE A 54 6.39 -2.19 3.37
N VAL A 55 5.61 -2.11 4.45
CA VAL A 55 5.60 -3.13 5.51
C VAL A 55 4.23 -3.80 5.53
N TYR A 56 4.23 -5.13 5.42
CA TYR A 56 3.00 -5.88 5.60
C TYR A 56 2.58 -5.94 7.06
N MET A 57 1.31 -5.62 7.27
CA MET A 57 0.58 -5.81 8.51
C MET A 57 -0.39 -6.98 8.32
N ASP A 58 -0.33 -7.96 9.22
CA ASP A 58 -1.30 -9.04 9.30
C ASP A 58 -2.60 -8.55 9.96
N VAL A 59 -3.73 -9.09 9.51
CA VAL A 59 -5.07 -8.83 10.05
C VAL A 59 -5.34 -9.67 11.33
N PHE A 60 -4.65 -10.80 11.49
CA PHE A 60 -4.91 -11.80 12.54
C PHE A 60 -3.88 -11.80 13.67
N GLU A 61 -2.61 -11.56 13.36
CA GLU A 61 -1.56 -11.38 14.36
C GLU A 61 -1.04 -9.94 14.35
N MET A 62 -0.62 -9.44 15.50
CA MET A 62 0.14 -8.18 15.61
C MET A 62 1.59 -8.41 15.14
N SER A 63 1.78 -9.00 13.96
CA SER A 63 3.08 -9.24 13.36
C SER A 63 3.34 -8.15 12.31
N ASN A 64 4.21 -7.24 12.69
CA ASN A 64 4.88 -6.32 11.81
C ASN A 64 6.17 -6.98 11.31
N GLY A 65 6.26 -7.29 10.02
CA GLY A 65 7.58 -7.48 9.40
C GLY A 65 7.69 -8.59 8.37
N THR A 66 7.24 -8.31 7.15
CA THR A 66 8.04 -8.63 5.99
C THR A 66 8.19 -7.34 5.19
N ALA A 67 9.43 -6.87 5.06
CA ALA A 67 9.81 -5.76 4.21
C ALA A 67 10.39 -6.32 2.91
N VAL A 68 9.97 -5.76 1.78
CA VAL A 68 10.46 -6.09 0.43
C VAL A 68 10.86 -4.82 -0.30
#